data_AF-A0A0W1AXB6-F1
#
_entry.id   AF-A0A0W1AXB6-F1
#
_cell.length_a   1.000
_cell.length_b   1.000
_cell.length_c   1.000
_cell.angle_alpha   90.00
_cell.angle_beta   90.00
_cell.angle_gamma   90.00
#
_symmetry.space_group_name_H-M   'P 1'
#
loop_
_entity.id
_entity.type
_entity.pdbx_description
1 polymer ?
#
loop_
_entity_poly.entity_id
_entity_poly.type
_entity_poly.pdbx_seq_one_letter_code
_entity_poly.pdbx_strand_id
1 'polypeptide(L)'
;MKVNPFFHSSLTLSPVFPEELVLISEPGANKLSDVLMEPMLLFSVGCYHRGTMESWLREEGLPVPEIMEFGTLEAILGGVAAGLGTTIVP
;
A
#
# COMPACT_ATOMS: atom_id res chain seq x y z
N MET A 1 -5.86 8.03 8.35
CA MET A 1 -4.56 7.36 8.62
C MET A 1 -3.75 8.22 9.60
N LYS A 2 -3.16 7.63 10.65
CA LYS A 2 -2.33 8.37 11.62
C LYS A 2 -0.86 8.29 11.19
N VAL A 3 -0.32 9.41 10.69
CA VAL A 3 1.13 9.57 10.53
C VAL A 3 1.78 9.50 11.91
N ASN A 4 2.87 8.76 12.07
CA ASN A 4 3.67 8.78 13.31
C ASN A 4 4.85 9.73 13.12
N PRO A 5 4.71 11.03 13.46
CA PRO A 5 5.75 12.00 13.19
C PRO A 5 6.97 11.75 14.08
N PHE A 6 8.16 12.00 13.54
CA PHE A 6 9.36 12.11 14.35
C PHE A 6 9.22 13.35 15.26
N PHE A 7 8.92 13.11 16.54
CA PHE A 7 8.84 14.17 17.53
C PHE A 7 10.24 14.59 17.95
N HIS A 8 10.70 15.73 17.46
CA HIS A 8 11.90 16.40 17.95
C HIS A 8 11.51 17.76 18.52
N SER A 9 12.00 18.08 19.72
CA SER A 9 11.60 19.27 20.49
C SER A 9 11.92 20.60 19.80
N SER A 10 12.81 20.59 18.80
CA SER A 10 13.18 21.75 17.98
C SER A 10 12.35 21.89 16.69
N LEU A 11 11.44 20.98 16.39
CA LEU A 11 10.65 20.97 15.15
C LEU A 11 9.18 21.27 15.45
N THR A 12 8.57 22.11 14.61
CA THR A 12 7.13 22.35 14.61
C THR A 12 6.50 21.59 13.45
N LEU A 13 5.44 20.83 13.71
CA LEU A 13 4.72 20.05 12.72
C LEU A 13 3.47 20.82 12.27
N SER A 14 3.26 20.91 10.96
CA SER A 14 2.02 21.42 10.38
C SER A 14 1.50 20.41 9.34
N PRO A 15 0.25 19.95 9.43
CA PRO A 15 -0.34 19.13 8.38
C PRO A 15 -0.40 19.94 7.08
N VAL A 16 -0.03 19.31 5.96
CA VAL A 16 -0.03 19.97 4.64
C VAL A 16 -1.26 19.54 3.84
N PHE A 17 -1.47 18.23 3.69
CA PHE A 17 -2.62 17.65 3.02
C PHE A 17 -2.94 16.25 3.59
N PRO A 18 -4.19 15.78 3.44
CA PRO A 18 -4.53 14.39 3.74
C PRO A 18 -4.05 13.47 2.60
N GLU A 19 -3.49 12.31 2.96
CA GLU A 19 -3.23 11.21 2.01
C GLU A 19 -4.36 10.19 2.08
N GLU A 20 -4.84 9.75 0.92
CA GLU A 20 -5.83 8.68 0.78
C GLU A 20 -5.14 7.47 0.16
N LEU A 21 -5.13 6.35 0.86
CA LEU A 21 -4.61 5.11 0.28
C LEU A 21 -5.68 4.44 -0.56
N VAL A 22 -5.34 4.14 -1.81
CA VAL A 22 -6.20 3.42 -2.74
C VAL A 22 -5.62 2.07 -3.10
N LEU A 23 -6.49 1.08 -3.22
CA LEU A 23 -6.17 -0.25 -3.73
C LEU A 23 -6.38 -0.26 -5.25
N ILE A 24 -5.38 -0.72 -5.99
CA ILE A 24 -5.43 -0.82 -7.45
C ILE A 24 -5.29 -2.28 -7.85
N SER A 25 -6.20 -2.72 -8.73
CA SER A 25 -6.22 -4.05 -9.35
C SER A 25 -6.31 -3.94 -10.87
N GLU A 26 -6.19 -5.07 -11.55
CA GLU A 26 -6.53 -5.18 -12.96
C GLU A 26 -8.04 -4.96 -13.22
N PRO A 27 -8.42 -4.59 -14.46
CA PRO A 27 -9.82 -4.41 -14.80
C PRO A 27 -10.63 -5.70 -14.67
N GLY A 28 -11.83 -5.59 -14.08
CA GLY A 28 -12.76 -6.71 -13.95
C GLY A 28 -12.66 -7.48 -12.63
N ALA A 29 -11.80 -7.05 -11.72
CA ALA A 29 -11.83 -7.51 -10.34
C ALA A 29 -13.13 -7.06 -9.65
N ASN A 30 -13.96 -8.01 -9.23
CA ASN A 30 -15.34 -7.72 -8.79
C ASN A 30 -15.56 -7.83 -7.27
N LYS A 31 -14.59 -8.38 -6.54
CA LYS A 31 -14.71 -8.60 -5.10
C LYS A 31 -13.43 -8.21 -4.38
N LEU A 32 -13.58 -7.31 -3.42
CA LEU A 32 -12.49 -6.85 -2.57
C LEU A 32 -11.77 -8.01 -1.86
N SER A 33 -12.51 -9.04 -1.41
CA SER A 33 -11.93 -10.22 -0.77
C SER A 33 -10.95 -10.97 -1.67
N ASP A 34 -11.22 -11.01 -2.96
CA ASP A 34 -10.44 -11.78 -3.92
C ASP A 34 -9.16 -10.98 -4.24
N VAL A 35 -9.31 -9.68 -4.47
CA VAL A 35 -8.22 -8.70 -4.68
C VAL A 35 -7.24 -8.69 -3.51
N LEU A 36 -7.74 -8.74 -2.26
CA LEU A 36 -6.90 -8.71 -1.06
C LEU A 36 -6.14 -10.04 -0.80
N MET A 37 -6.48 -11.11 -1.53
CA MET A 37 -5.77 -12.39 -1.48
C MET A 37 -4.67 -12.50 -2.54
N GLU A 38 -4.63 -11.59 -3.51
CA GLU A 38 -3.61 -11.58 -4.57
C GLU A 38 -2.26 -11.06 -4.06
N PRO A 39 -1.14 -11.39 -4.75
CA PRO A 39 0.15 -10.81 -4.44
C PRO A 39 0.11 -9.28 -4.42
N MET A 40 0.72 -8.66 -3.39
CA MET A 40 0.87 -7.22 -3.28
C MET A 40 2.17 -6.77 -3.93
N LEU A 41 2.06 -5.90 -4.93
CA LEU A 41 3.16 -5.28 -5.65
C LEU A 41 3.52 -3.99 -4.94
N LEU A 42 4.66 -3.95 -4.26
CA LEU A 42 5.07 -2.80 -3.45
C LEU A 42 6.48 -2.34 -3.82
N PHE A 43 6.79 -1.10 -3.44
CA PHE A 43 8.17 -0.63 -3.47
C PHE A 43 9.06 -1.47 -2.55
N SER A 44 10.33 -1.60 -2.95
CA SER A 44 11.38 -2.23 -2.14
C SER A 44 11.53 -1.56 -0.76
N VAL A 45 12.09 -2.33 0.17
CA VAL A 45 12.18 -2.08 1.62
C VAL A 45 12.50 -0.61 1.99
N GLY A 46 11.72 -0.05 2.93
CA GLY A 46 11.85 1.34 3.42
C GLY A 46 10.59 2.18 3.26
N CYS A 47 9.57 1.64 2.59
CA CYS A 47 8.31 2.33 2.33
C CYS A 47 7.35 2.30 3.55
N TYR A 48 6.98 3.49 4.03
CA TYR A 48 5.96 3.70 5.07
C TYR A 48 4.62 3.03 4.73
N HIS A 49 4.28 2.90 3.44
CA HIS A 49 3.02 2.33 2.99
C HIS A 49 2.92 0.82 3.25
N ARG A 50 4.03 0.07 3.27
CA ARG A 50 4.02 -1.37 3.60
C ARG A 50 3.53 -1.59 5.03
N GLY A 51 4.17 -0.94 6.00
CA GLY A 51 3.79 -1.09 7.41
C GLY A 51 2.35 -0.63 7.65
N THR A 52 1.88 0.37 6.90
CA THR A 52 0.50 0.80 6.95
C THR A 52 -0.46 -0.27 6.41
N MET A 53 -0.19 -0.81 5.21
CA MET A 53 -0.98 -1.88 4.62
C MET A 53 -1.07 -3.09 5.56
N GLU A 54 0.07 -3.55 6.07
CA GLU A 54 0.12 -4.69 6.99
C GLU A 54 -0.67 -4.43 8.28
N SER A 55 -0.66 -3.20 8.80
CA SER A 55 -1.49 -2.83 9.95
C SER A 55 -2.97 -2.86 9.60
N TRP A 56 -3.34 -2.28 8.46
CA TRP A 56 -4.72 -2.23 8.00
C TRP A 56 -5.29 -3.64 7.75
N LEU A 57 -4.58 -4.50 7.04
CA LEU A 57 -5.00 -5.90 6.82
C LEU A 57 -5.21 -6.65 8.13
N ARG A 58 -4.29 -6.45 9.09
CA ARG A 58 -4.40 -7.06 10.43
C ARG A 58 -5.61 -6.54 11.21
N GLU A 59 -5.91 -5.24 11.12
CA GLU A 59 -7.09 -4.63 11.74
C GLU A 59 -8.40 -5.18 11.17
N GLU A 60 -8.43 -5.48 9.87
CA GLU A 60 -9.57 -6.11 9.18
C GLU A 60 -9.61 -7.65 9.37
N GLY A 61 -8.67 -8.24 10.10
CA GLY A 61 -8.58 -9.69 10.31
C GLY A 61 -8.22 -10.49 9.06
N LEU A 62 -7.63 -9.83 8.06
CA LEU A 62 -7.20 -10.42 6.80
C LEU A 62 -5.74 -10.89 6.87
N PRO A 63 -5.38 -11.97 6.15
CA PRO A 63 -3.99 -12.39 6.05
C PRO A 63 -3.19 -11.37 5.26
N VAL A 64 -1.89 -11.27 5.55
CA VAL A 64 -0.95 -10.52 4.70
C VAL A 64 -0.64 -11.41 3.49
N PRO A 65 -0.93 -10.96 2.25
CA PRO A 65 -0.63 -11.73 1.04
C PRO A 65 0.88 -11.75 0.75
N GLU A 66 1.28 -12.53 -0.25
CA GLU A 66 2.66 -12.52 -0.75
C GLU A 66 3.03 -11.12 -1.25
N ILE A 67 4.27 -10.68 -1.00
CA ILE A 67 4.74 -9.35 -1.44
C ILE A 67 5.79 -9.51 -2.54
N MET A 68 5.54 -8.85 -3.67
CA MET A 68 6.47 -8.71 -4.78
C MET A 68 7.06 -7.30 -4.79
N GLU A 69 8.40 -7.21 -4.79
CA GLU A 69 9.09 -5.93 -4.71
C GLU A 69 9.49 -5.39 -6.07
N PHE A 70 9.20 -4.10 -6.28
CA PHE A 70 9.52 -3.36 -7.50
C PHE A 70 10.30 -2.09 -7.19
N GLY A 71 11.10 -1.64 -8.15
CA GLY A 71 11.95 -0.46 -8.01
C GLY A 71 11.30 0.87 -8.41
N THR A 72 10.18 0.85 -9.15
CA THR A 72 9.52 2.05 -9.66
C THR A 72 7.99 1.90 -9.67
N LEU A 73 7.27 3.03 -9.63
CA LEU A 73 5.80 3.04 -9.70
C LEU A 73 5.30 2.47 -11.04
N GLU A 74 5.99 2.80 -12.13
CA GLU A 74 5.63 2.34 -13.47
C GLU A 74 5.71 0.82 -13.58
N ALA A 75 6.71 0.20 -12.93
CA ALA A 75 6.85 -1.24 -12.91
C ALA A 75 5.75 -1.91 -12.07
N ILE A 76 5.35 -1.29 -10.95
CA ILE A 76 4.21 -1.73 -10.12
C ILE A 76 2.92 -1.67 -10.95
N LEU A 77 2.60 -0.52 -11.52
CA LEU A 77 1.37 -0.32 -12.30
C LEU A 77 1.34 -1.21 -13.55
N GLY A 78 2.50 -1.40 -14.21
CA GLY A 78 2.63 -2.35 -15.31
C GLY A 78 2.38 -3.79 -14.89
N GLY A 79 2.84 -4.18 -13.69
CA GLY A 79 2.56 -5.50 -13.11
C GLY A 79 1.09 -5.70 -12.77
N VAL A 80 0.45 -4.70 -12.17
CA VAL A 80 -1.01 -4.72 -11.90
C VAL A 80 -1.80 -4.83 -13.21
N ALA A 81 -1.48 -4.02 -14.21
CA ALA A 81 -2.13 -4.09 -15.52
C ALA A 81 -1.92 -5.44 -16.23
N ALA A 82 -0.84 -6.14 -15.92
CA ALA A 82 -0.54 -7.48 -16.43
C ALA A 82 -1.17 -8.63 -15.60
N GLY A 83 -1.89 -8.31 -14.52
CA GLY A 83 -2.53 -9.30 -13.65
C GLY A 83 -1.55 -10.06 -12.75
N LEU A 84 -0.40 -9.46 -12.40
CA LEU A 84 0.54 -10.06 -11.46
C LEU A 84 0.06 -9.96 -10.00
N GLY A 85 -0.91 -9.09 -9.73
CA GLY A 85 -1.50 -8.86 -8.42
C GLY A 85 -1.92 -7.41 -8.26
N THR A 86 -1.99 -6.94 -7.01
CA THR A 86 -2.60 -5.67 -6.62
C THR A 86 -1.60 -4.76 -5.93
N THR A 87 -1.90 -3.47 -5.81
CA THR A 87 -1.02 -2.53 -5.08
C THR A 87 -1.83 -1.55 -4.25
N ILE A 88 -1.17 -0.97 -3.24
CA ILE A 88 -1.67 0.18 -2.49
C ILE A 88 -0.74 1.35 -2.71
N VAL A 89 -1.31 2.47 -3.13
CA VAL A 89 -0.60 3.74 -3.33
C VAL A 89 -1.39 4.89 -2.67
N PRO A 90 -0.73 5.99 -2.28
CA PRO A 90 -1.40 7.25 -1.95
C PRO A 90 -2.08 7.92 -3.15
#